data_AF-A0A1X1VV14-F1
#
_entry.id   AF-A0A1X1VV14-F1
#
_cell.length_a   1.000
_cell.length_b   1.000
_cell.length_c   1.000
_cell.angle_alpha   90.00
_cell.angle_beta   90.00
_cell.angle_gamma   90.00
#
_symmetry.space_group_name_H-M   'P 1'
#
loop_
_entity.id
_entity.type
_entity.pdbx_description
1 polymer ?
#
loop_
_entity_poly.entity_id
_entity_poly.type
_entity_poly.pdbx_seq_one_letter_code
_entity_poly.pdbx_strand_id
1 'polypeptide(L)'
;MNTAFTPAIIDFEIYLLMPVTDEDGLIESARYWHIGRNSHRFNSPIEVPIWGMDVTEFTEHFGPMRGGRQWPLFDKFLPAYEEYELPWEGESYGAGFSWGLFMFSAKSWPED
;
A
#
# COMPACT_ATOMS: atom_id res chain seq x y z
N MET A 1 18.15 -15.21 8.92
CA MET A 1 17.47 -14.27 7.99
C MET A 1 18.21 -12.95 8.09
N ASN A 2 18.97 -12.57 7.06
CA ASN A 2 19.49 -11.19 6.97
C ASN A 2 18.39 -10.37 6.32
N THR A 3 17.65 -9.60 7.12
CA THR A 3 16.70 -8.63 6.58
C THR A 3 17.53 -7.51 5.93
N ALA A 4 17.60 -7.51 4.60
CA ALA A 4 18.25 -6.43 3.87
C ALA A 4 17.32 -5.22 3.87
N PHE A 5 17.64 -4.21 4.68
CA PHE A 5 16.91 -2.95 4.70
C PHE A 5 17.52 -2.01 3.68
N THR A 6 16.76 -1.69 2.63
CA THR A 6 17.17 -0.67 1.65
C THR A 6 16.30 0.57 1.87
N PRO A 7 16.86 1.68 2.36
CA PRO A 7 16.13 2.94 2.46
C PRO A 7 15.99 3.60 1.08
N ALA A 8 14.81 4.17 0.84
CA ALA A 8 14.53 5.02 -0.32
C ALA A 8 13.95 6.35 0.16
N ILE A 9 14.28 7.44 -0.55
CA ILE A 9 13.61 8.73 -0.36
C ILE A 9 12.58 8.87 -1.47
N ILE A 10 11.31 8.96 -1.11
CA ILE A 10 10.19 9.14 -2.02
C ILE A 10 9.42 10.35 -1.50
N ASP A 11 9.21 11.36 -2.35
CA ASP A 11 8.54 12.61 -1.97
C ASP A 11 9.05 13.25 -0.66
N PHE A 12 10.37 13.24 -0.47
CA PHE A 12 11.10 13.72 0.71
C PHE A 12 10.88 12.94 2.01
N GLU A 13 10.12 11.85 1.95
CA GLU A 13 9.90 10.92 3.05
C GLU A 13 10.80 9.69 2.93
N ILE A 14 11.12 9.07 4.07
CA ILE A 14 12.04 7.93 4.12
C ILE A 14 11.22 6.65 4.23
N TYR A 15 11.42 5.74 3.29
CA TYR A 15 10.77 4.43 3.27
C TYR A 15 11.80 3.30 3.37
N LEU A 16 11.50 2.24 4.12
CA LEU A 16 12.30 1.00 4.13
C LEU A 16 11.61 -0.08 3.32
N LEU A 17 12.34 -0.68 2.39
CA LEU A 17 11.90 -1.92 1.78
C LEU A 17 12.02 -3.07 2.79
N MET A 18 10.90 -3.74 3.02
CA MET A 18 10.76 -4.89 3.91
C MET A 18 10.43 -6.14 3.07
N PRO A 19 11.43 -6.97 2.73
CA PRO A 19 11.18 -8.24 2.05
C PRO A 19 10.76 -9.32 3.05
N VAL A 20 9.85 -10.19 2.64
CA VAL A 20 9.51 -11.47 3.28
C VAL A 20 10.01 -12.58 2.37
N THR A 21 10.71 -13.55 2.95
CA THR A 21 11.16 -14.73 2.20
C THR A 21 10.40 -15.97 2.61
N ASP A 22 10.23 -16.89 1.69
CA ASP A 22 9.70 -18.23 1.95
C ASP A 22 10.72 -19.10 2.70
N GLU A 23 10.34 -20.37 2.92
CA GLU A 23 11.19 -21.37 3.60
C GLU A 23 12.48 -21.69 2.82
N ASP A 24 12.48 -21.48 1.50
CA ASP A 24 13.61 -21.68 0.60
C ASP A 24 14.53 -20.45 0.52
N GLY A 25 14.14 -19.34 1.17
CA GLY A 25 14.88 -18.09 1.19
C GLY A 25 14.69 -17.22 -0.06
N LEU A 26 13.70 -17.54 -0.91
CA LEU A 26 13.31 -16.69 -2.03
C LEU A 26 12.37 -15.58 -1.56
N ILE A 27 12.44 -14.41 -2.19
CA ILE A 27 11.55 -13.29 -1.83
C ILE A 27 10.13 -13.63 -2.30
N GLU A 28 9.23 -13.80 -1.34
CA GLU A 28 7.81 -14.08 -1.56
C GLU A 28 7.02 -12.77 -1.71
N SER A 29 7.33 -11.79 -0.87
CA SER A 29 6.74 -10.44 -0.94
C SER A 29 7.74 -9.37 -0.52
N ALA A 30 7.50 -8.12 -0.92
CA ALA A 30 8.28 -6.98 -0.44
C ALA A 30 7.42 -5.72 -0.49
N ARG A 31 7.43 -4.94 0.61
CA ARG A 31 6.70 -3.69 0.72
C ARG A 31 7.57 -2.58 1.30
N TYR A 32 7.38 -1.36 0.85
CA TYR A 32 7.92 -0.19 1.51
C TYR A 32 7.09 0.14 2.75
N TRP A 33 7.79 0.50 3.82
CA TRP A 33 7.23 0.97 5.08
C TRP A 33 7.72 2.39 5.34
N HIS A 34 6.79 3.29 5.63
CA HIS A 34 7.07 4.68 5.90
C HIS A 34 7.76 4.84 7.26
N ILE A 35 9.00 5.34 7.26
CA ILE A 35 9.70 5.73 8.49
C ILE A 35 9.40 7.19 8.80
N GLY A 36 8.97 7.46 10.03
CA GLY A 36 8.78 8.82 10.50
C GLY A 36 7.44 9.41 10.10
N ARG A 37 6.41 8.55 10.03
CA ARG A 37 4.98 8.85 9.84
C ARG A 37 4.64 10.26 10.32
N ASN A 38 4.35 11.16 9.37
CA ASN A 38 3.77 12.45 9.71
C ASN A 38 2.29 12.25 9.99
N SER A 39 1.77 12.84 11.07
CA SER A 39 0.38 12.65 11.50
C SER A 39 -0.65 13.39 10.63
N HIS A 40 -0.41 13.49 9.32
CA HIS A 40 -1.31 14.20 8.43
C HIS A 40 -2.62 13.42 8.34
N ARG A 41 -3.72 14.04 8.79
CA ARG A 41 -5.04 13.44 8.68
C ARG A 41 -5.67 13.86 7.37
N PHE A 42 -6.01 12.87 6.56
CA PHE A 42 -6.83 13.02 5.37
C PHE A 42 -8.30 12.83 5.76
N ASN A 43 -9.21 13.58 5.13
CA ASN A 43 -10.64 13.45 5.40
C ASN A 43 -11.29 12.40 4.48
N SER A 44 -10.61 12.02 3.39
CA SER A 44 -11.09 11.02 2.45
C SER A 44 -9.95 10.18 1.86
N PRO A 45 -10.19 8.89 1.56
CA PRO A 45 -9.23 8.02 0.87
C PRO A 45 -8.69 8.60 -0.45
N ILE A 46 -9.49 9.42 -1.15
CA ILE A 46 -9.13 9.98 -2.46
C ILE A 46 -8.21 11.21 -2.35
N GLU A 47 -8.05 11.77 -1.15
CA GLU A 47 -7.20 12.95 -0.89
C GLU A 47 -5.73 12.57 -0.64
N VAL A 48 -5.45 11.27 -0.44
CA VAL A 48 -4.10 10.79 -0.18
C VAL A 48 -3.22 11.04 -1.42
N PRO A 49 -2.05 11.67 -1.27
CA PRO A 49 -1.13 11.84 -2.39
C PRO A 49 -0.54 10.49 -2.81
N ILE A 50 -0.31 10.33 -4.11
CA ILE A 50 0.41 9.16 -4.65
C ILE A 50 1.74 9.02 -3.90
N TRP A 51 2.07 7.80 -3.51
CA TRP A 51 3.26 7.40 -2.76
C TRP A 51 3.40 7.91 -1.32
N GLY A 52 2.53 8.81 -0.85
CA GLY A 52 2.67 9.44 0.46
C GLY A 52 2.12 8.64 1.64
N MET A 53 1.82 7.35 1.44
CA MET A 53 1.30 6.49 2.50
C MET A 53 1.56 5.01 2.19
N ASP A 54 1.93 4.23 3.21
CA ASP A 54 2.00 2.77 3.09
C ASP A 54 0.67 2.08 3.44
N VAL A 55 0.52 0.80 3.07
CA VAL A 55 -0.71 0.00 3.32
C VAL A 55 -1.12 -0.01 4.80
N THR A 56 -0.15 -0.04 5.72
CA THR A 56 -0.41 -0.10 7.17
C THR A 56 -0.97 1.23 7.64
N GLU A 57 -0.30 2.33 7.28
CA GLU A 57 -0.74 3.68 7.59
C GLU A 57 -2.13 3.95 7.00
N PHE A 58 -2.38 3.54 5.75
CA PHE A 58 -3.69 3.68 5.12
C PHE A 58 -4.78 2.93 5.89
N THR A 59 -4.50 1.70 6.33
CA THR A 59 -5.43 0.90 7.16
C THR A 59 -5.69 1.56 8.51
N GLU A 60 -4.68 2.18 9.12
CA GLU A 60 -4.83 2.93 10.38
C GLU A 60 -5.74 4.16 10.22
N HIS A 61 -5.67 4.83 9.08
CA HIS A 61 -6.47 6.04 8.80
C HIS A 61 -7.90 5.75 8.36
N PHE A 62 -8.08 4.80 7.43
CA PHE A 62 -9.38 4.56 6.78
C PHE A 62 -10.09 3.29 7.25
N GLY A 63 -9.44 2.50 8.10
CA GLY A 63 -9.98 1.27 8.63
C GLY A 63 -9.58 0.02 7.84
N PRO A 64 -10.10 -1.15 8.25
CA PRO A 64 -9.69 -2.43 7.71
C PRO A 64 -10.06 -2.56 6.24
N MET A 65 -9.08 -2.98 5.44
CA MET A 65 -9.27 -3.28 4.03
C MET A 65 -9.42 -4.78 3.79
N ARG A 66 -10.14 -5.14 2.73
CA ARG A 66 -10.30 -6.52 2.25
C ARG A 66 -9.40 -6.72 1.04
N GLY A 67 -8.68 -7.84 1.02
CA GLY A 67 -7.80 -8.18 -0.10
C GLY A 67 -8.60 -8.36 -1.40
N GLY A 68 -8.10 -7.76 -2.46
CA GLY A 68 -8.64 -7.87 -3.81
C GLY A 68 -7.59 -8.46 -4.76
N ARG A 69 -7.33 -7.76 -5.86
CA ARG A 69 -6.42 -8.21 -6.92
C ARG A 69 -4.96 -8.05 -6.48
N GLN A 70 -4.13 -9.07 -6.68
CA GLN A 70 -2.69 -9.01 -6.43
C GLN A 70 -1.90 -9.44 -7.66
N TRP A 71 -0.78 -8.77 -7.91
CA TRP A 71 0.10 -9.01 -9.05
C TRP A 71 1.48 -9.47 -8.54
N PRO A 72 2.24 -10.23 -9.36
CA PRO A 72 3.56 -10.70 -8.98
C PRO A 72 4.56 -9.58 -8.65
N LEU A 73 5.53 -9.88 -7.79
CA LEU A 73 6.62 -8.96 -7.42
C LEU A 73 7.38 -8.39 -8.63
N PHE A 74 7.62 -9.23 -9.63
CA PHE A 74 8.38 -8.86 -10.82
C PHE A 74 7.49 -8.70 -12.05
N ASP A 75 6.22 -8.31 -11.84
CA ASP A 75 5.38 -7.92 -12.97
C ASP A 75 6.02 -6.79 -13.78
N LYS A 76 5.89 -6.87 -15.10
CA LYS A 76 6.57 -5.97 -16.02
C LYS A 76 6.04 -4.53 -15.97
N PHE A 77 4.78 -4.34 -15.59
CA PHE A 77 4.08 -3.06 -15.69
C PHE A 77 3.70 -2.51 -14.31
N LEU A 78 3.21 -3.37 -13.41
CA LEU A 78 2.79 -2.99 -12.06
C LEU A 78 3.35 -4.00 -11.05
N PRO A 79 4.68 -3.96 -10.80
CA PRO A 79 5.32 -4.87 -9.87
C PRO A 79 4.78 -4.68 -8.45
N ALA A 80 4.58 -5.83 -7.77
CA ALA A 80 4.06 -5.87 -6.41
C ALA A 80 2.78 -5.04 -6.23
N TYR A 81 1.89 -5.08 -7.24
CA TYR A 81 0.63 -4.35 -7.19
C TYR A 81 -0.42 -5.11 -6.39
N GLU A 82 -1.14 -4.35 -5.57
CA GLU A 82 -2.16 -4.85 -4.67
C GLU A 82 -3.35 -3.90 -4.67
N GLU A 83 -4.53 -4.44 -4.88
CA GLU A 83 -5.79 -3.72 -4.84
C GLU A 83 -6.63 -4.24 -3.69
N TYR A 84 -7.26 -3.31 -2.99
CA TYR A 84 -8.04 -3.57 -1.80
C TYR A 84 -9.39 -2.88 -1.88
N GLU A 85 -10.41 -3.51 -1.31
CA GLU A 85 -11.72 -2.90 -1.08
C GLU A 85 -11.83 -2.44 0.37
N LEU A 86 -12.38 -1.25 0.60
CA LEU A 86 -12.65 -0.75 1.95
C LEU A 86 -14.02 -0.06 2.05
N PRO A 87 -14.76 -0.30 3.14
CA PRO A 87 -15.91 0.51 3.48
C PRO A 87 -15.45 1.82 4.14
N TRP A 88 -15.93 2.97 3.64
CA TRP A 88 -15.66 4.29 4.22
C TRP A 88 -16.91 5.16 4.19
N GLU A 89 -17.30 5.71 5.34
CA GLU A 89 -18.50 6.55 5.51
C GLU A 89 -19.80 5.99 4.88
N GLY A 90 -19.99 4.68 4.95
CA GLY A 90 -21.18 4.00 4.41
C GLY A 90 -21.12 3.70 2.91
N GLU A 91 -20.01 4.00 2.26
CA GLU A 91 -19.76 3.78 0.84
C GLU A 91 -18.64 2.75 0.65
N SER A 92 -18.57 2.14 -0.53
CA SER A 92 -17.47 1.24 -0.91
C SER A 92 -16.42 1.99 -1.72
N TYR A 93 -15.15 1.80 -1.38
CA TYR A 93 -14.00 2.31 -2.11
C TYR A 93 -13.06 1.17 -2.50
N GLY A 94 -12.35 1.37 -3.60
CA GLY A 94 -11.13 0.64 -3.94
C GLY A 94 -9.90 1.48 -3.61
N ALA A 95 -8.81 0.82 -3.22
CA ALA A 95 -7.50 1.43 -3.04
C ALA A 95 -6.41 0.55 -3.67
N GLY A 96 -5.59 1.15 -4.54
CA GLY A 96 -4.50 0.47 -5.22
C GLY A 96 -3.15 0.87 -4.64
N PHE A 97 -2.24 -0.09 -4.55
CA PHE A 97 -0.89 0.07 -4.03
C PHE A 97 0.12 -0.60 -4.95
N SER A 98 1.33 -0.05 -5.06
CA SER A 98 2.48 -0.73 -5.68
C SER A 98 3.63 -0.73 -4.69
N TRP A 99 4.27 -1.89 -4.51
CA TRP A 99 5.29 -2.09 -3.47
C TRP A 99 4.78 -1.69 -2.08
N GLY A 100 3.48 -1.82 -1.83
CA GLY A 100 2.86 -1.40 -0.57
C GLY A 100 2.72 0.11 -0.37
N LEU A 101 2.96 0.93 -1.39
CA LEU A 101 2.75 2.38 -1.35
C LEU A 101 1.50 2.79 -2.15
N PHE A 102 0.79 3.79 -1.66
CA PHE A 102 -0.47 4.26 -2.21
C PHE A 102 -0.34 4.73 -3.66
N MET A 103 -1.25 4.30 -4.53
CA MET A 103 -1.34 4.73 -5.92
C MET A 103 -2.59 5.56 -6.19
N PHE A 104 -3.73 5.07 -5.72
CA PHE A 104 -5.02 5.72 -5.89
C PHE A 104 -6.05 5.15 -4.93
N SER A 105 -7.12 5.91 -4.73
CA SER A 105 -8.39 5.40 -4.23
C SER A 105 -9.53 5.94 -5.09
N ALA A 106 -10.57 5.15 -5.26
CA ALA A 106 -11.76 5.54 -6.01
C ALA A 106 -13.00 4.95 -5.34
N LYS A 107 -14.09 5.72 -5.37
CA LYS A 107 -15.41 5.21 -4.94
C LYS A 107 -15.88 4.14 -5.93
N SER A 108 -16.32 3.01 -5.42
CA SER A 108 -16.95 1.96 -6.22
C SER A 108 -18.26 2.46 -6.82
N TRP A 109 -18.59 2.02 -8.02
CA TRP A 109 -19.91 2.29 -8.58
C TRP A 109 -20.97 1.54 -7.77
N PRO A 110 -22.16 2.12 -7.55
CA PRO A 110 -23.29 1.38 -7.01
C PRO A 110 -23.57 0.18 -7.92
N GLU A 111 -23.71 -1.01 -7.34
CA GLU A 111 -24.35 -2.12 -8.06
C GLU A 111 -25.86 -1.81 -8.12
N ASP A 112 -26.40 -1.66 -9.32
CA ASP A 112 -27.82 -1.40 -9.59
C ASP A 112 -28.74 -2.53 -9.08
#